data_AF-A0A9Q0BK47-F1
#
_entry.id   AF-A0A9Q0BK47-F1
#
_cell.length_a   1.000
_cell.length_b   1.000
_cell.length_c   1.000
_cell.angle_alpha   90.00
_cell.angle_beta   90.00
_cell.angle_gamma   90.00
#
_symmetry.space_group_name_H-M   'P 1'
#
loop_
_entity.id
_entity.type
_entity.pdbx_description
1 polymer ?
#
loop_
_entity_poly.entity_id
_entity_poly.type
_entity_poly.pdbx_seq_one_letter_code
_entity_poly.pdbx_strand_id
1 'polypeptide(L)'
;MVKWFRFLKRDQQLSVYFFAVPRLSLDIMGYWPGDTGDRLPRRSIVHFVILSIGVITEWHAGLRFLDQQQITLALETLCPAGTSAVTLLKMFLMLRYRRDLSTMSNRLRCLLFDLKSERSDQQDIRLSQSVKAARINFWPLSTGFFTCTTYNLKPLLIALVLYLQDRFDGFVWFTPFNMT
;
A
#
# COMPACT_ATOMS: atom_id res chain seq x y z
N MET A 1 -17.09 -17.57 11.14
CA MET A 1 -16.57 -18.08 9.84
C MET A 1 -16.28 -16.90 8.92
N VAL A 2 -15.05 -16.80 8.43
CA VAL A 2 -14.37 -15.57 7.99
C VAL A 2 -14.96 -14.97 6.70
N LYS A 3 -15.53 -13.76 6.79
CA LYS A 3 -16.16 -13.01 5.67
C LYS A 3 -15.16 -12.30 4.74
N TRP A 4 -13.86 -12.32 5.05
CA TRP A 4 -12.85 -11.46 4.43
C TRP A 4 -12.41 -11.84 3.00
N PHE A 5 -12.64 -13.08 2.55
CA PHE A 5 -12.20 -13.56 1.23
C PHE A 5 -13.35 -13.92 0.28
N ARG A 6 -14.57 -13.43 0.55
CA ARG A 6 -15.72 -13.66 -0.32
C ARG A 6 -15.53 -13.08 -1.73
N PHE A 7 -14.68 -12.06 -1.85
CA PHE A 7 -14.25 -11.45 -3.11
C PHE A 7 -13.34 -12.34 -3.96
N LEU A 8 -13.03 -13.60 -3.58
CA LEU A 8 -12.35 -14.55 -4.47
C LEU A 8 -13.30 -15.57 -5.13
N LYS A 9 -14.58 -15.62 -4.70
CA LYS A 9 -15.58 -16.54 -5.26
C LYS A 9 -16.38 -15.85 -6.36
N ARG A 10 -16.54 -16.53 -7.50
CA ARG A 10 -17.23 -16.07 -8.74
C ARG A 10 -18.74 -15.83 -8.59
N ASP A 11 -19.27 -15.91 -7.37
CA ASP A 11 -20.70 -16.01 -7.03
C ASP A 11 -21.30 -14.71 -6.46
N GLN A 12 -20.64 -13.56 -6.69
CA GLN A 12 -21.11 -12.25 -6.20
C GLN A 12 -21.32 -11.26 -7.35
N GLN A 13 -22.26 -10.33 -7.15
CA GLN A 13 -22.55 -9.24 -8.09
C GLN A 13 -21.27 -8.48 -8.47
N LEU A 14 -21.08 -8.33 -9.78
CA LEU A 14 -19.90 -7.74 -10.44
C LEU A 14 -19.47 -6.38 -9.88
N SER A 15 -20.44 -5.57 -9.42
CA SER A 15 -20.23 -4.26 -8.79
C SER A 15 -19.48 -4.31 -7.46
N VAL A 16 -19.56 -5.44 -6.76
CA VAL A 16 -18.83 -5.67 -5.50
C VAL A 16 -17.39 -6.09 -5.79
N TYR A 17 -17.17 -6.92 -6.82
CA TYR A 17 -15.88 -7.51 -7.13
C TYR A 17 -14.91 -6.52 -7.77
N PHE A 18 -15.38 -5.70 -8.70
CA PHE A 18 -14.55 -4.73 -9.43
C PHE A 18 -13.92 -3.69 -8.50
N PHE A 19 -14.69 -3.22 -7.51
CA PHE A 19 -14.22 -2.26 -6.53
C PHE A 19 -13.63 -2.91 -5.26
N ALA A 20 -13.70 -4.24 -5.09
CA ALA A 20 -13.27 -4.89 -3.84
C ALA A 20 -11.80 -4.63 -3.51
N VAL A 21 -10.90 -4.82 -4.48
CA VAL A 21 -9.46 -4.63 -4.30
C VAL A 21 -9.07 -3.16 -4.08
N PRO A 22 -9.47 -2.20 -4.93
CA PRO A 22 -9.18 -0.80 -4.67
C PRO A 22 -9.87 -0.27 -3.41
N ARG A 23 -11.05 -0.81 -3.05
CA ARG A 23 -11.70 -0.49 -1.78
C ARG A 23 -10.90 -1.01 -0.60
N LEU A 24 -10.47 -2.26 -0.64
CA LEU A 24 -9.64 -2.84 0.42
C LEU A 24 -8.33 -2.07 0.60
N SER A 25 -7.62 -1.75 -0.49
CA SER A 25 -6.36 -1.02 -0.41
C SER A 25 -6.54 0.40 0.15
N LEU A 26 -7.53 1.14 -0.36
CA LEU A 26 -7.82 2.49 0.13
C LEU A 26 -8.40 2.49 1.54
N ASP A 27 -9.15 1.47 1.96
CA ASP A 27 -9.70 1.37 3.31
C ASP A 27 -8.61 1.01 4.34
N ILE A 28 -7.70 0.10 4.00
CA ILE A 28 -6.51 -0.20 4.81
C ILE A 28 -5.68 1.06 5.05
N MET A 29 -5.44 1.84 3.99
CA MET A 29 -4.68 3.09 4.10
C MET A 29 -5.52 4.26 4.70
N GLY A 30 -6.83 4.07 4.87
CA GLY A 30 -7.75 5.07 5.41
C GLY A 30 -8.18 6.17 4.43
N TYR A 31 -7.88 6.04 3.14
CA TYR A 31 -8.24 6.99 2.09
C TYR A 31 -9.63 6.74 1.50
N TRP A 32 -10.25 5.58 1.73
CA TRP A 32 -11.54 5.25 1.12
C TRP A 32 -12.57 6.36 1.39
N PRO A 33 -13.13 6.99 0.33
CA PRO A 33 -14.23 7.93 0.49
C PRO A 33 -15.47 7.12 0.86
N GLY A 34 -15.75 6.98 2.16
CA GLY A 34 -17.03 6.45 2.63
C GLY A 34 -18.19 7.39 2.31
N ASP A 35 -19.42 6.99 2.65
CA ASP A 35 -20.64 7.79 2.38
C ASP A 35 -20.64 9.18 3.04
N THR A 36 -19.89 9.36 4.13
CA THR A 36 -19.66 10.66 4.77
C THR A 36 -18.33 11.25 4.32
N GLY A 37 -18.34 11.94 3.18
CA GLY A 37 -17.18 12.61 2.57
C GLY A 37 -16.54 13.74 3.39
N ASP A 38 -17.08 14.09 4.55
CA ASP A 38 -16.65 15.26 5.34
C ASP A 38 -15.83 14.96 6.60
N ARG A 39 -15.65 13.69 6.97
CA ARG A 39 -14.74 13.37 8.08
C ARG A 39 -13.30 13.27 7.58
N LEU A 40 -12.43 14.07 8.19
CA LEU A 40 -10.97 13.98 8.05
C LEU A 40 -10.53 12.53 8.34
N PRO A 41 -9.81 11.87 7.41
CA PRO A 41 -9.43 10.48 7.59
C PRO A 41 -8.27 10.37 8.59
N ARG A 42 -8.59 10.29 9.88
CA ARG A 42 -7.60 10.25 10.99
C ARG A 42 -6.53 9.17 10.80
N ARG A 43 -6.90 7.99 10.27
CA ARG A 43 -5.94 6.90 9.98
C ARG A 43 -4.92 7.28 8.91
N SER A 44 -5.38 7.87 7.81
CA SER A 44 -4.51 8.34 6.73
C SER A 44 -3.55 9.42 7.23
N ILE A 45 -4.02 10.34 8.08
CA ILE A 45 -3.18 11.39 8.68
C ILE A 45 -2.10 10.76 9.56
N VAL A 46 -2.44 9.78 10.39
CA VAL A 46 -1.46 9.05 11.22
C VAL A 46 -0.40 8.36 10.36
N HIS A 47 -0.82 7.63 9.32
CA HIS A 47 0.12 7.00 8.38
C HIS A 47 1.00 8.03 7.66
N PHE A 48 0.44 9.18 7.28
CA PHE A 48 1.19 10.26 6.65
C PHE A 48 2.25 10.83 7.60
N VAL A 49 1.90 11.08 8.87
CA VAL A 49 2.84 11.63 9.87
C VAL A 49 3.97 10.63 10.14
N ILE A 50 3.64 9.36 10.38
CA ILE A 50 4.64 8.31 10.62
C ILE A 50 5.60 8.20 9.43
N LEU A 51 5.05 8.16 8.21
CA LEU A 51 5.88 8.08 7.01
C LEU A 51 6.73 9.34 6.82
N SER A 52 6.19 10.52 7.10
CA SER A 52 6.91 11.81 7.01
C SER A 52 8.12 11.85 7.92
N ILE A 53 7.98 11.38 9.15
CA ILE A 53 9.09 11.28 10.10
C ILE A 53 10.17 10.35 9.53
N GLY A 54 9.78 9.16 9.03
CA GLY A 54 10.70 8.21 8.41
C GLY A 54 11.50 8.81 7.25
N VAL A 55 10.82 9.49 6.31
CA VAL A 55 11.46 10.13 5.16
C VAL A 55 12.44 11.21 5.58
N ILE A 56 12.06 12.07 6.54
CA ILE A 56 12.95 13.14 7.04
C ILE A 56 14.20 12.53 7.69
N THR A 57 14.04 11.48 8.50
CA THR A 57 15.18 10.81 9.16
C THR A 57 16.11 10.13 8.16
N GLU A 58 15.58 9.39 7.18
CA GLU A 58 16.40 8.72 6.16
C GLU A 58 17.10 9.73 5.23
N TRP A 59 16.41 10.81 4.87
CA TRP A 59 17.00 11.89 4.07
C TRP A 59 18.13 12.60 4.83
N HIS A 60 17.92 12.89 6.11
CA HIS A 60 18.96 13.49 6.96
C HIS A 60 20.19 12.58 7.08
N ALA A 61 19.98 11.29 7.36
CA ALA A 61 21.05 10.31 7.43
C ALA A 61 21.80 10.19 6.09
N GLY A 62 21.08 10.12 4.96
CA GLY A 62 21.68 10.08 3.63
C GLY A 62 22.54 11.30 3.32
N LEU A 63 22.09 12.50 3.68
CA LEU A 63 22.90 13.73 3.54
C LEU A 63 24.16 13.70 4.43
N ARG A 64 24.05 13.16 5.64
CA ARG A 64 25.18 13.05 6.57
C ARG A 64 26.23 12.04 6.08
N PHE A 65 25.83 10.90 5.52
CA PHE A 65 26.75 9.95 4.89
C PHE A 65 27.38 10.50 3.62
N LEU A 66 26.66 11.34 2.88
CA LEU A 66 27.20 12.03 1.71
C LEU A 66 28.30 13.03 2.10
N ASP A 67 28.09 13.77 3.20
CA ASP A 67 29.08 14.72 3.76
C ASP A 67 30.35 13.99 4.26
N GLN A 68 30.19 12.77 4.79
CA GLN A 68 31.30 11.89 5.22
C GLN A 68 32.01 11.15 4.07
N GLN A 69 31.69 11.47 2.81
CA GLN A 69 32.20 10.80 1.60
C GLN A 69 31.93 9.28 1.52
N GLN A 70 30.95 8.76 2.25
CA GLN A 70 30.55 7.35 2.21
C GLN A 70 29.46 7.14 1.15
N ILE A 71 29.85 7.23 -0.12
CA ILE A 71 28.92 7.24 -1.27
C ILE A 71 28.01 6.00 -1.32
N THR A 72 28.53 4.82 -0.97
CA THR A 72 27.74 3.57 -0.97
C THR A 72 26.64 3.56 0.09
N LEU A 73 26.95 3.97 1.33
CA LEU A 73 25.98 4.10 2.42
C LEU A 73 24.98 5.24 2.18
N ALA A 74 25.44 6.34 1.57
CA ALA A 74 24.55 7.42 1.15
C ALA A 74 23.54 6.92 0.09
N LEU A 75 23.95 6.12 -0.88
CA LEU A 75 23.06 5.58 -1.90
C LEU A 75 22.05 4.56 -1.33
N GLU A 76 22.51 3.69 -0.43
CA GLU A 76 21.68 2.71 0.29
C GLU A 76 20.60 3.38 1.15
N THR A 77 20.84 4.60 1.63
CA THR A 77 19.88 5.37 2.46
C THR A 77 19.01 6.32 1.64
N LEU A 78 19.54 6.94 0.58
CA LEU A 78 18.80 7.85 -0.31
C LEU A 78 17.78 7.13 -1.20
N CYS A 79 18.06 5.89 -1.63
CA CYS A 79 17.14 5.10 -2.44
C CYS A 79 15.79 4.84 -1.74
N PRO A 80 15.77 4.26 -0.51
CA PRO A 80 14.53 4.11 0.26
C PRO A 80 13.89 5.47 0.57
N ALA A 81 14.68 6.50 0.94
CA ALA A 81 14.17 7.85 1.19
C ALA A 81 13.46 8.47 -0.02
N GLY A 82 13.99 8.26 -1.24
CA GLY A 82 13.38 8.71 -2.47
C GLY A 82 12.07 8.00 -2.78
N THR A 83 12.03 6.67 -2.62
CA THR A 83 10.81 5.91 -2.83
C THR A 83 9.71 6.27 -1.83
N SER A 84 10.08 6.54 -0.57
CA SER A 84 9.16 6.95 0.50
C SER A 84 8.69 8.41 0.34
N ALA A 85 9.52 9.30 -0.22
CA ALA A 85 9.10 10.65 -0.59
C ALA A 85 8.05 10.64 -1.72
N VAL A 86 8.23 9.78 -2.73
CA VAL A 86 7.22 9.61 -3.79
C VAL A 86 5.92 9.03 -3.25
N THR A 87 5.96 8.10 -2.29
CA THR A 87 4.74 7.59 -1.65
C THR A 87 4.06 8.65 -0.78
N LEU A 88 4.79 9.50 -0.08
CA LEU A 88 4.23 10.67 0.62
C LEU A 88 3.51 11.61 -0.34
N LEU A 89 4.12 11.92 -1.49
CA LEU A 89 3.47 12.74 -2.51
C LEU A 89 2.17 12.10 -3.01
N LYS A 90 2.19 10.79 -3.29
CA LYS A 90 0.97 10.04 -3.68
C LYS A 90 -0.10 10.11 -2.58
N MET A 91 0.29 9.93 -1.33
CA MET A 91 -0.60 10.01 -0.15
C MET A 91 -1.20 11.40 0.02
N PHE A 92 -0.42 12.46 -0.21
CA PHE A 92 -0.90 13.83 -0.19
C PHE A 92 -1.91 14.11 -1.30
N LEU A 93 -1.61 13.70 -2.54
CA LEU A 93 -2.52 13.84 -3.67
C LEU A 93 -3.82 13.06 -3.44
N MET A 94 -3.74 11.83 -2.92
CA MET A 94 -4.94 11.04 -2.56
C MET A 94 -5.79 11.72 -1.49
N LEU A 95 -5.17 12.40 -0.51
CA LEU A 95 -5.89 13.18 0.49
C LEU A 95 -6.56 14.41 -0.13
N ARG A 96 -5.82 15.16 -0.96
CA ARG A 96 -6.27 16.41 -1.59
C ARG A 96 -7.42 16.19 -2.57
N TYR A 97 -7.34 15.15 -3.39
CA TYR A 97 -8.29 14.82 -4.46
C TYR A 97 -9.28 13.71 -4.06
N ARG A 98 -9.46 13.46 -2.75
CA ARG A 98 -10.35 12.40 -2.24
C ARG A 98 -11.80 12.54 -2.71
N ARG A 99 -12.32 13.78 -2.78
CA ARG A 99 -13.67 14.05 -3.29
C ARG A 99 -13.78 13.71 -4.78
N ASP A 100 -12.80 14.09 -5.58
CA ASP A 100 -12.76 13.79 -7.01
C ASP A 100 -12.65 12.28 -7.26
N LEU A 101 -11.88 11.57 -6.44
CA LEU A 101 -11.81 10.10 -6.47
C LEU A 101 -13.18 9.47 -6.22
N SER A 102 -13.96 10.01 -5.26
CA SER A 102 -15.32 9.53 -4.99
C SER A 102 -16.26 9.80 -6.16
N THR A 103 -16.19 10.99 -6.76
CA THR A 103 -17.00 11.38 -7.92
C THR A 103 -16.69 10.51 -9.12
N MET A 104 -15.40 10.26 -9.39
CA MET A 104 -14.97 9.39 -10.48
C MET A 104 -15.36 7.94 -10.24
N SER A 105 -15.22 7.44 -9.02
CA SER A 105 -15.65 6.07 -8.69
C SER A 105 -17.17 5.89 -8.87
N ASN A 106 -17.97 6.88 -8.47
CA ASN A 106 -19.42 6.85 -8.66
C ASN A 106 -19.80 6.95 -10.14
N ARG A 107 -19.18 7.85 -10.91
CA ARG A 107 -19.37 7.93 -12.36
C ARG A 107 -19.01 6.63 -13.06
N LEU A 108 -17.87 6.04 -12.71
CA LEU A 108 -17.43 4.76 -13.27
C LEU A 108 -18.42 3.64 -12.94
N ARG A 109 -18.97 3.63 -11.72
CA ARG A 109 -20.01 2.68 -11.31
C ARG A 109 -21.30 2.87 -12.13
N CYS A 110 -21.75 4.09 -12.34
CA CYS A 110 -22.91 4.37 -13.21
C CYS A 110 -22.65 3.89 -14.65
N LEU A 111 -21.51 4.26 -15.24
CA LEU A 111 -21.15 3.86 -16.61
C LEU A 111 -21.03 2.33 -16.77
N LEU A 112 -20.54 1.62 -15.75
CA LEU A 112 -20.36 0.17 -15.81
C LEU A 112 -21.63 -0.63 -15.50
N PHE A 113 -22.60 -0.08 -14.75
CA PHE A 113 -23.73 -0.86 -14.21
C PHE A 113 -25.12 -0.31 -14.55
N ASP A 114 -25.23 0.89 -15.16
CA ASP A 114 -26.53 1.52 -15.49
C ASP A 114 -26.96 1.29 -16.95
N LEU A 115 -26.30 0.41 -17.71
CA LEU A 115 -26.78 0.01 -19.03
C LEU A 115 -27.97 -0.95 -18.90
N LYS A 116 -29.17 -0.37 -18.87
CA LYS A 116 -30.48 -1.07 -18.87
C LYS A 116 -30.75 -1.99 -20.07
N SER A 117 -29.82 -2.15 -21.01
CA SER A 117 -30.05 -2.85 -22.29
C SER A 117 -28.84 -3.68 -22.76
N GLU A 118 -28.16 -4.40 -21.87
CA GLU A 118 -27.09 -5.32 -22.29
C GLU A 118 -27.61 -6.73 -22.60
N ARG A 119 -27.15 -7.28 -23.74
CA ARG A 119 -27.27 -8.71 -24.08
C ARG A 119 -26.49 -9.55 -23.05
N SER A 120 -26.99 -10.76 -22.76
CA SER A 120 -26.34 -11.73 -21.85
C SER A 120 -24.85 -11.93 -22.13
N ASP A 121 -24.48 -11.97 -23.41
CA ASP A 121 -23.11 -12.26 -23.84
C ASP A 121 -22.12 -11.14 -23.47
N GLN A 122 -22.58 -9.89 -23.43
CA GLN A 122 -21.75 -8.75 -23.03
C GLN A 122 -21.51 -8.74 -21.52
N GLN A 123 -22.49 -9.20 -20.74
CA GLN A 123 -22.34 -9.31 -19.29
C GLN A 123 -21.27 -10.34 -18.90
N ASP A 124 -21.24 -11.49 -19.57
CA ASP A 124 -20.26 -12.55 -19.30
C ASP A 124 -18.83 -12.13 -19.67
N ILE A 125 -18.65 -11.42 -20.78
CA ILE A 125 -17.35 -10.86 -21.16
C ILE A 125 -16.90 -9.83 -20.11
N ARG A 126 -17.79 -8.93 -19.67
CA ARG A 126 -17.46 -7.92 -18.66
C ARG A 126 -17.13 -8.53 -17.29
N LEU A 127 -17.85 -9.58 -16.90
CA LEU A 127 -17.56 -10.41 -15.73
C LEU A 127 -16.14 -10.98 -15.79
N SER A 128 -15.80 -11.63 -16.91
CA SER A 128 -14.48 -12.23 -17.12
C SER A 128 -13.36 -11.19 -17.05
N GLN A 129 -13.53 -10.03 -17.71
CA GLN A 129 -12.53 -8.97 -17.71
C GLN A 129 -12.37 -8.30 -16.34
N SER A 130 -13.47 -8.08 -15.62
CA SER A 130 -13.42 -7.50 -14.27
C SER A 130 -12.72 -8.41 -13.27
N VAL A 131 -12.94 -9.73 -13.37
CA VAL A 131 -12.23 -10.71 -12.53
C VAL A 131 -10.74 -10.72 -12.85
N LYS A 132 -10.34 -10.64 -14.12
CA LYS A 132 -8.93 -10.52 -14.52
C LYS A 132 -8.31 -9.23 -13.97
N ALA A 133 -8.98 -8.10 -14.13
CA ALA A 133 -8.52 -6.81 -13.60
C ALA A 133 -8.37 -6.83 -12.07
N ALA A 134 -9.33 -7.42 -11.35
CA ALA A 134 -9.25 -7.57 -9.90
C ALA A 134 -8.04 -8.43 -9.47
N ARG A 135 -7.76 -9.53 -10.17
CA ARG A 135 -6.58 -10.37 -9.90
C ARG A 135 -5.27 -9.65 -10.18
N ILE A 136 -5.18 -8.92 -11.29
CA ILE A 136 -4.01 -8.12 -11.65
C ILE A 136 -3.76 -7.04 -10.59
N ASN A 137 -4.80 -6.35 -10.11
CA ASN A 137 -4.67 -5.35 -9.04
C ASN A 137 -4.34 -5.95 -7.67
N PHE A 138 -4.78 -7.18 -7.40
CA PHE A 138 -4.48 -7.85 -6.14
C PHE A 138 -3.02 -8.30 -6.07
N TRP A 139 -2.40 -8.60 -7.21
CA TRP A 139 -1.02 -9.08 -7.26
C TRP A 139 0.00 -8.10 -6.62
N PRO A 140 0.04 -6.79 -7.00
CA PRO A 140 0.89 -5.80 -6.34
C PRO A 140 0.64 -5.66 -4.83
N LEU A 141 -0.61 -5.79 -4.39
CA LEU A 141 -0.96 -5.68 -2.98
C LEU A 141 -0.40 -6.88 -2.19
N SER A 142 -0.53 -8.08 -2.75
CA SER A 142 0.04 -9.30 -2.17
C SER A 142 1.57 -9.22 -2.15
N THR A 143 2.20 -8.93 -3.29
CA THR A 143 3.67 -8.85 -3.36
C THR A 143 4.23 -7.76 -2.45
N GLY A 144 3.57 -6.61 -2.34
CA GLY A 144 3.92 -5.55 -1.38
C GLY A 144 3.84 -6.02 0.08
N PHE A 145 2.76 -6.72 0.45
CA PHE A 145 2.59 -7.28 1.80
C PHE A 145 3.67 -8.33 2.13
N PHE A 146 3.93 -9.26 1.21
CA PHE A 146 4.98 -10.27 1.37
C PHE A 146 6.35 -9.63 1.48
N THR A 147 6.67 -8.66 0.62
CA THR A 147 7.95 -7.96 0.64
C THR A 147 8.16 -7.22 1.95
N CYS A 148 7.15 -6.47 2.42
CA CYS A 148 7.19 -5.79 3.71
C CYS A 148 7.37 -6.78 4.88
N THR A 149 6.66 -7.90 4.85
CA THR A 149 6.80 -8.96 5.86
C THR A 149 8.22 -9.52 5.86
N THR A 150 8.79 -9.82 4.69
CA THR A 150 10.16 -10.33 4.57
C THR A 150 11.20 -9.34 5.07
N TYR A 151 11.06 -8.04 4.76
CA TYR A 151 11.98 -7.01 5.27
C TYR A 151 11.93 -6.88 6.80
N ASN A 152 10.75 -6.98 7.40
CA ASN A 152 10.61 -6.99 8.87
C ASN A 152 11.09 -8.31 9.49
N LEU A 153 10.96 -9.43 8.78
CA LEU A 153 11.36 -10.75 9.27
C LEU A 153 12.87 -10.99 9.17
N LYS A 154 13.57 -10.40 8.18
CA LYS A 154 15.01 -10.53 7.97
C LYS A 154 15.84 -10.26 9.25
N PRO A 155 15.70 -9.11 9.95
CA PRO A 155 16.47 -8.87 11.18
C PRO A 155 16.10 -9.84 12.31
N LEU A 156 14.83 -10.24 12.41
CA LEU A 156 14.38 -11.24 13.40
C LEU A 156 14.98 -12.62 13.16
N LEU A 157 15.09 -13.04 11.89
CA LEU A 157 15.73 -14.31 11.53
C LEU A 157 17.24 -14.27 11.79
N ILE A 158 17.91 -13.15 11.49
CA ILE A 158 19.34 -12.99 11.79
C ILE A 158 19.57 -13.07 13.31
N ALA A 159 18.74 -12.38 14.10
CA ALA A 159 18.77 -12.45 15.56
C ALA A 159 18.54 -13.88 16.07
N LEU A 160 17.56 -14.60 15.51
CA LEU A 160 17.27 -15.99 15.89
C LEU A 160 18.45 -16.92 15.58
N VAL A 161 19.09 -16.78 14.41
CA VAL A 161 20.24 -17.58 14.01
C VAL A 161 21.44 -17.31 14.93
N LEU A 162 21.73 -16.05 15.25
CA LEU A 162 22.81 -15.67 16.16
C LEU A 162 22.57 -16.18 17.58
N TYR A 163 21.32 -16.13 18.04
CA TYR A 163 20.90 -16.70 19.32
C TYR A 163 21.12 -18.23 19.36
N LEU A 164 20.75 -18.94 18.29
CA LEU A 164 20.97 -20.39 18.18
C LEU A 164 22.46 -20.79 18.07
N GLN A 165 23.33 -19.86 17.68
CA GLN A 165 24.78 -20.07 17.56
C GLN A 165 25.57 -19.65 18.81
N ASP A 166 24.90 -19.26 19.91
CA ASP A 166 25.52 -18.73 21.13
C ASP A 166 26.49 -17.54 20.90
N ARG A 167 26.31 -16.80 19.79
CA ARG A 167 27.12 -15.63 19.44
C ARG A 167 26.39 -14.34 19.78
N PHE A 168 26.49 -13.94 21.05
CA PHE A 168 25.84 -12.73 21.56
C PHE A 168 26.58 -11.42 21.20
N ASP A 169 27.86 -11.48 20.80
CA ASP A 169 28.68 -10.30 20.52
C ASP A 169 28.41 -9.64 19.15
N GLY A 170 27.62 -10.28 18.28
CA GLY A 170 27.32 -9.82 16.91
C GLY A 170 26.01 -9.06 16.75
N PHE A 171 25.28 -8.76 17.84
CA PHE A 171 23.97 -8.12 17.78
C PHE A 171 24.07 -6.62 17.43
N VAL A 172 24.10 -6.29 16.14
CA VAL A 172 23.90 -4.92 15.68
C VAL A 172 22.39 -4.70 15.48
N TRP A 173 21.77 -4.03 16.44
CA TRP A 173 20.37 -3.61 16.34
C TRP A 173 20.27 -2.42 15.37
N PHE A 174 19.90 -2.71 14.12
CA PHE A 174 19.49 -1.67 13.19
C PHE A 174 18.02 -1.32 13.45
N THR A 175 17.76 -0.06 13.79
CA THR A 175 16.39 0.47 13.84
C THR A 175 15.80 0.50 12.42
N PRO A 176 14.48 0.32 12.26
CA PRO A 176 13.84 0.30 10.94
C PRO A 176 14.03 1.59 10.15
N PHE A 177 14.31 2.71 10.84
CA PHE A 177 14.77 3.96 10.26
C PHE A 177 16.20 4.22 10.70
N ASN A 178 17.05 4.71 9.80
CA ASN A 178 18.41 5.08 10.14
C ASN A 178 18.38 6.43 10.90
N MET A 179 18.17 6.37 12.22
CA MET A 179 18.07 7.52 13.11
C MET A 179 19.45 7.94 13.64
N THR A 180 20.41 8.16 12.74
CA THR A 180 21.81 8.51 13.07
C THR A 180 22.07 10.01 13.10
#